data_AF-A0A7C1MEI0-F1
#
_entry.id   AF-A0A7C1MEI0-F1
#
_cell.length_a   1.000
_cell.length_b   1.000
_cell.length_c   1.000
_cell.angle_alpha   90.00
_cell.angle_beta   90.00
_cell.angle_gamma   90.00
#
_symmetry.space_group_name_H-M   'P 1'
#
loop_
_entity.id
_entity.type
_entity.pdbx_description
1 polymer ?
#
loop_
_entity_poly.entity_id
_entity_poly.type
_entity_poly.pdbx_seq_one_letter_code
_entity_poly.pdbx_strand_id
1 'polypeptide(L)'
;MEFISGDVCGDYLCAGHIDNWPSGISTEEQQEIIDKVEQIIDKVTETKWGGEAFDIKLNGNEKNRLFLPLETDILTVTNIYISCV
;
A
#
# COMPACT_ATOMS: atom_id res chain seq x y z
N MET A 1 -21.06 -1.00 23.39
CA MET A 1 -20.77 -1.11 21.96
C MET A 1 -19.76 -0.03 21.66
N GLU A 2 -18.49 -0.33 21.92
CA GLU A 2 -17.41 0.63 21.71
C GLU A 2 -16.94 0.49 20.27
N PHE A 3 -17.14 1.54 19.48
CA PHE A 3 -16.47 1.70 18.20
C PHE A 3 -14.99 1.91 18.53
N ILE A 4 -14.19 0.86 18.40
CA ILE A 4 -12.75 1.02 18.25
C ILE A 4 -12.61 1.78 16.93
N SER A 5 -12.36 3.09 17.03
CA SER A 5 -11.95 3.90 15.90
C SER A 5 -10.66 3.26 15.38
N GLY A 6 -10.78 2.40 14.37
CA GLY A 6 -9.65 1.79 13.71
C GLY A 6 -8.66 2.89 13.34
N ASP A 7 -7.39 2.66 13.66
CA ASP A 7 -6.29 3.50 13.22
C ASP A 7 -6.49 3.86 11.75
N VAL A 8 -6.46 5.15 11.45
CA VAL A 8 -6.70 5.70 10.12
C VAL A 8 -5.64 5.23 9.11
N CYS A 9 -4.60 4.53 9.58
CA CYS A 9 -3.45 4.11 8.78
C CYS A 9 -3.47 2.64 8.34
N GLY A 10 -4.47 1.83 8.72
CA GLY A 10 -4.54 0.43 8.27
C GLY A 10 -3.29 -0.38 8.67
N ASP A 11 -2.56 -0.92 7.68
CA ASP A 11 -1.31 -1.68 7.87
C ASP A 11 -0.04 -0.79 8.02
N TYR A 12 -0.18 0.54 7.91
CA TYR A 12 0.93 1.50 7.96
C TYR A 12 1.20 2.04 9.37
N LEU A 13 2.42 2.53 9.60
CA LEU A 13 2.77 3.21 10.86
C LEU A 13 2.09 4.59 10.92
N CYS A 14 1.43 4.89 12.05
CA CYS A 14 0.88 6.21 12.32
C CYS A 14 1.80 7.00 13.24
N ALA A 15 1.73 8.34 13.17
CA ALA A 15 2.34 9.21 14.18
C ALA A 15 1.87 8.88 15.62
N GLY A 16 0.63 8.40 15.78
CA GLY A 16 0.07 7.97 17.06
C GLY A 16 0.65 6.66 17.62
N HIS A 17 1.37 5.86 16.81
CA HIS A 17 2.04 4.64 17.27
C HIS A 17 3.40 4.91 17.92
N ILE A 18 3.90 6.14 17.78
CA ILE A 18 5.21 6.57 18.31
C ILE A 18 4.95 7.51 19.49
N ASP A 19 5.39 7.11 20.68
CA ASP A 19 5.12 7.81 21.95
C ASP A 19 6.24 8.77 22.38
N ASN A 20 7.35 8.79 21.65
CA ASN A 20 8.58 9.48 22.03
C ASN A 20 9.02 10.58 21.04
N TRP A 21 8.05 11.24 20.40
CA TRP A 21 8.34 12.34 19.48
C TRP A 21 9.09 13.51 20.15
N PRO A 22 10.08 14.11 19.47
CA PRO A 22 10.72 15.33 19.94
C PRO A 22 9.69 16.45 20.16
N SER A 23 9.82 17.19 21.27
CA SER A 23 8.91 18.29 21.56
C SER A 23 9.02 19.39 20.48
N GLY A 24 7.88 19.82 19.94
CA GLY A 24 7.82 20.87 18.92
C GLY A 24 7.86 20.39 17.48
N ILE A 25 7.92 19.08 17.25
CA ILE A 25 7.75 18.51 15.90
C ILE A 25 6.28 18.62 15.47
N SER A 26 6.05 19.05 14.23
CA SER A 26 4.72 19.10 13.63
C SER A 26 4.26 17.71 13.19
N THR A 27 2.94 17.52 13.03
CA THR A 27 2.37 16.27 12.51
C THR A 27 2.83 15.97 11.08
N GLU A 28 3.11 16.99 10.28
CA GLU A 28 3.66 16.86 8.93
C GLU A 28 5.08 16.28 8.97
N GLU A 29 5.95 16.82 9.83
CA GLU A 29 7.32 16.31 10.02
C GLU A 29 7.34 14.88 10.59
N GLN A 30 6.39 14.54 11.45
CA GLN A 30 6.22 13.16 11.95
C GLN A 30 5.91 12.19 10.81
N GLN A 31 5.00 12.57 9.90
CA GLN A 31 4.65 11.74 8.75
C GLN A 31 5.82 11.60 7.77
N GLU A 32 6.57 12.66 7.51
CA GLU A 32 7.76 12.57 6.64
C GLU A 32 8.83 11.61 7.19
N ILE A 33 8.97 11.53 8.51
CA ILE A 33 9.89 10.59 9.15
C ILE A 33 9.39 9.15 8.97
N ILE A 34 8.08 8.94 9.17
CA ILE A 34 7.44 7.63 8.96
C ILE A 34 7.65 7.18 7.51
N ASP A 35 7.30 8.01 6.53
CA ASP A 35 7.41 7.67 5.11
C ASP A 35 8.86 7.30 4.73
N LYS A 36 9.86 8.00 5.30
CA LYS A 36 11.28 7.68 5.09
C LYS A 36 11.67 6.33 5.70
N VAL A 37 11.17 6.02 6.89
CA VAL A 37 11.44 4.73 7.55
C VAL A 37 10.81 3.59 6.76
N GLU A 38 9.58 3.75 6.27
CA GLU A 38 8.90 2.76 5.44
C GLU A 38 9.67 2.51 4.13
N GLN A 39 10.11 3.58 3.44
CA GLN A 39 10.97 3.44 2.25
C GLN A 39 12.29 2.71 2.51
N ILE A 40 12.88 2.89 3.70
CA ILE A 40 14.10 2.17 4.10
C ILE A 40 13.79 0.69 4.32
N ILE A 41 12.69 0.38 5.01
CA ILE A 41 12.25 -1.01 5.23
C ILE A 41 11.99 -1.69 3.89
N ASP A 42 11.29 -1.03 2.96
CA ASP A 42 11.02 -1.56 1.63
C ASP A 42 12.31 -1.90 0.87
N LYS A 43 13.27 -0.97 0.93
CA LYS A 43 14.56 -1.15 0.27
C LYS A 43 15.39 -2.28 0.87
N VAL A 44 15.31 -2.50 2.18
CA VAL A 44 16.08 -3.53 2.89
C VAL A 44 15.42 -4.91 2.78
N THR A 45 14.10 -4.96 2.83
CA THR A 45 13.33 -6.23 2.82
C THR A 45 13.00 -6.70 1.40
N GLU A 46 13.27 -5.87 0.37
CA GLU A 46 12.84 -6.08 -1.02
C GLU A 46 11.34 -6.38 -1.14
N THR A 47 10.58 -5.99 -0.13
CA THR A 47 9.14 -6.22 0.01
C THR A 47 8.50 -4.84 0.07
N LYS A 48 7.50 -4.55 -0.76
CA LYS A 48 6.74 -3.31 -0.61
C LYS A 48 5.84 -3.40 0.62
N TRP A 49 5.98 -2.47 1.56
CA TRP A 49 5.05 -2.33 2.67
C TRP A 49 3.71 -1.75 2.19
N GLY A 50 2.65 -2.49 2.51
CA GLY A 50 1.28 -2.15 2.16
C GLY A 50 0.88 -2.54 0.74
N GLY A 51 -0.43 -2.73 0.56
CA GLY A 51 -1.01 -3.13 -0.71
C GLY A 51 -1.20 -1.94 -1.64
N GLU A 52 -0.53 -1.94 -2.79
CA GLU A 52 -0.76 -0.96 -3.86
C GLU A 52 -1.93 -1.43 -4.75
N ALA A 53 -2.96 -0.59 -4.91
CA ALA A 53 -4.05 -0.87 -5.84
C ALA A 53 -3.64 -0.52 -7.28
N PHE A 54 -3.85 -1.45 -8.22
CA PHE A 54 -3.54 -1.27 -9.64
C PHE A 54 -4.77 -1.50 -10.54
N ASP A 55 -4.82 -0.79 -11.66
CA ASP A 55 -5.75 -1.04 -12.77
C ASP A 55 -4.94 -1.36 -14.04
N ILE A 56 -5.09 -2.59 -14.55
CA ILE A 56 -4.32 -3.10 -15.69
C ILE A 56 -5.28 -3.50 -16.81
N LYS A 57 -5.09 -2.92 -17.99
CA LYS A 57 -5.82 -3.28 -19.21
C LYS A 57 -4.93 -4.12 -20.12
N LEU A 58 -5.36 -5.34 -20.41
CA LEU A 58 -4.63 -6.27 -21.28
C LEU A 58 -5.49 -6.69 -22.48
N ASN A 59 -4.85 -6.83 -23.64
CA ASN A 59 -5.49 -7.43 -24.82
C ASN A 59 -5.40 -8.97 -24.73
N GLY A 60 -6.57 -9.60 -24.58
CA GLY A 60 -6.75 -11.05 -24.53
C GLY A 60 -7.14 -11.71 -25.85
N ASN A 61 -7.22 -10.98 -26.96
CA ASN A 61 -7.59 -11.55 -28.25
C ASN A 61 -6.60 -12.65 -28.65
N GLU A 62 -7.15 -13.79 -29.08
CA GLU A 62 -6.40 -14.99 -29.49
C GLU A 62 -5.52 -15.61 -28.39
N LYS A 63 -5.72 -15.22 -27.12
CA LYS A 63 -4.96 -15.75 -25.98
C LYS A 63 -5.85 -16.59 -25.07
N ASN A 64 -5.39 -17.80 -24.77
CA ASN A 64 -6.04 -18.68 -23.80
C ASN A 64 -5.73 -18.30 -22.34
N ARG A 65 -4.68 -17.50 -22.11
CA ARG A 65 -4.24 -17.06 -20.78
C ARG A 65 -3.65 -15.64 -20.86
N LEU A 66 -3.88 -14.86 -19.81
CA LEU A 66 -3.28 -13.54 -19.61
C LEU A 66 -2.30 -13.63 -18.43
N PHE A 67 -1.11 -13.06 -18.61
CA PHE A 67 -0.13 -12.91 -17.55
C PHE A 67 -0.04 -11.43 -17.19
N LEU A 68 -0.19 -11.12 -15.90
CA LEU A 68 -0.13 -9.76 -15.39
C LEU A 68 1.34 -9.35 -15.25
N PRO A 69 1.78 -8.22 -15.84
CA PRO A 69 3.15 -7.76 -15.75
C PRO A 69 3.38 -7.01 -14.43
N LEU A 70 3.15 -7.69 -13.30
CA LEU A 70 3.40 -7.16 -11.97
C LEU A 70 4.68 -7.77 -11.41
N GLU A 71 5.55 -6.91 -10.88
CA GLU A 71 6.79 -7.35 -10.22
C GLU A 71 6.51 -7.93 -8.82
N THR A 72 5.36 -7.59 -8.23
CA THR A 72 4.97 -7.96 -6.87
C THR A 72 3.82 -8.96 -6.85
N ASP A 73 3.73 -9.73 -5.77
CA ASP A 73 2.64 -10.67 -5.55
C ASP A 73 1.27 -9.97 -5.43
N ILE A 74 0.23 -10.63 -5.94
CA ILE A 74 -1.14 -10.14 -5.89
C ILE A 74 -1.80 -10.67 -4.62
N LEU A 75 -2.16 -9.77 -3.70
CA LEU A 75 -2.87 -10.13 -2.47
C LEU A 75 -4.36 -10.37 -2.72
N THR A 76 -5.00 -9.50 -3.50
CA THR A 76 -6.43 -9.57 -3.80
C THR A 76 -6.74 -8.93 -5.15
N VAL A 77 -7.82 -9.39 -5.78
CA VAL A 77 -8.35 -8.80 -7.01
C VAL A 77 -9.76 -8.29 -6.73
N THR A 78 -9.92 -6.96 -6.77
CA THR A 78 -11.21 -6.32 -6.43
C THR A 78 -12.24 -6.50 -7.54
N ASN A 79 -11.85 -6.27 -8.80
CA ASN A 79 -12.75 -6.36 -9.95
C ASN A 79 -12.01 -6.84 -11.19
N ILE A 80 -12.70 -7.61 -12.03
CA ILE A 80 -12.23 -8.01 -13.36
C ILE A 80 -13.33 -7.63 -14.36
N TYR A 81 -12.98 -6.88 -15.40
CA TYR A 81 -13.90 -6.52 -16.47
C TYR A 81 -13.36 -6.98 -17.82
N ILE A 82 -14.24 -7.54 -18.64
CA ILE A 82 -13.97 -7.86 -20.05
C ILE A 82 -14.77 -6.87 -20.88
N SER A 83 -14.08 -5.99 -21.62
CA SER A 83 -14.70 -5.09 -22.58
C SER A 83 -14.42 -5.58 -24.00
N CYS A 84 -15.48 -5.76 -24.80
CA CYS A 84 -15.34 -5.86 -26.25
C CYS A 84 -15.24 -4.44 -26.80
N VAL A 85 -14.03 -4.03 -27.21
CA VAL A 85 -13.80 -2.83 -28.02
C VAL A 85 -13.68 -3.25 -29.48
#